data_AF-A0A534M132-F1
#
_entry.id   AF-A0A534M132-F1
#
_cell.length_a   1.000
_cell.length_b   1.000
_cell.length_c   1.000
_cell.angle_alpha   90.00
_cell.angle_beta   90.00
_cell.angle_gamma   90.00
#
_symmetry.space_group_name_H-M   'P 1'
#
loop_
_entity.id
_entity.type
_entity.pdbx_description
1 polymer ?
#
loop_
_entity_poly.entity_id
_entity_poly.type
_entity_poly.pdbx_seq_one_letter_code
_entity_poly.pdbx_strand_id
1 'polypeptide(L)'
;MPKMPKRRKVMVPRGGIQQKAEWSGSRGSYLTRIPNLARDTMEEIEVMPIREPFTYARILYDHDRSEYIYEVWEPHLDAREKEFLDMIKDSLNRTLEYEWEKMAEKDKKEYIEEAVDSFIRSRGIRLEPASKDKIVYYIIRDFVGYGPVDVLMADLRIEDVSCD
;
A
#
# COMPACT_ATOMS: atom_id res chain seq x y z
N MET A 1 43.77 0.61 -19.68
CA MET A 1 42.51 1.31 -19.36
C MET A 1 41.43 0.88 -20.35
N PRO A 2 40.42 0.09 -19.94
CA PRO A 2 39.36 -0.38 -20.84
C PRO A 2 38.33 0.71 -21.11
N LYS A 3 37.88 0.85 -22.37
CA LYS A 3 36.85 1.82 -22.80
C LYS A 3 35.44 1.34 -22.44
N MET A 4 34.63 2.20 -21.82
CA MET A 4 33.21 1.95 -21.52
C MET A 4 32.33 2.03 -22.77
N PRO A 5 31.30 1.17 -22.93
CA PRO A 5 30.36 1.27 -24.05
C PRO A 5 29.32 2.39 -23.83
N LYS A 6 29.01 3.11 -24.91
CA LYS A 6 28.04 4.23 -24.90
C LYS A 6 26.60 3.73 -24.75
N ARG A 7 25.85 4.28 -23.79
CA ARG A 7 24.40 4.06 -23.62
C ARG A 7 23.61 4.67 -24.79
N ARG A 8 22.77 3.88 -25.46
CA ARG A 8 21.73 4.36 -26.39
C ARG A 8 20.61 5.02 -25.57
N LYS A 9 20.27 6.27 -25.89
CA LYS A 9 19.06 6.92 -25.36
C LYS A 9 17.87 6.48 -26.20
N VAL A 10 16.95 5.72 -25.61
CA VAL A 10 15.65 5.39 -26.22
C VAL A 10 14.65 6.46 -25.76
N MET A 11 14.02 7.11 -26.74
CA MET A 11 12.98 8.13 -26.54
C MET A 11 11.63 7.43 -26.35
N VAL A 12 10.91 7.77 -25.28
CA VAL A 12 9.59 7.19 -24.95
C VAL A 12 8.50 8.25 -25.13
N PRO A 13 7.31 7.93 -25.67
CA PRO A 13 6.27 8.92 -25.98
C PRO A 13 5.69 9.60 -24.73
N ARG A 14 5.36 10.89 -24.87
CA ARG A 14 4.69 11.70 -23.84
C ARG A 14 3.20 11.40 -23.83
N GLY A 15 2.70 10.80 -22.74
CA GLY A 15 1.26 10.70 -22.48
C GLY A 15 0.88 9.45 -21.68
N GLY A 16 0.69 9.62 -20.37
CA GLY A 16 0.27 8.56 -19.45
C GLY A 16 1.46 7.73 -18.93
N ILE A 17 1.62 7.64 -17.61
CA ILE A 17 2.74 7.01 -16.90
C ILE A 17 4.01 7.88 -16.88
N GLN A 18 3.91 9.11 -16.38
CA GLN A 18 5.08 9.95 -16.11
C GLN A 18 5.07 10.48 -14.68
N GLN A 19 5.16 9.55 -13.73
CA GLN A 19 5.92 9.68 -12.48
C GLN A 19 6.01 8.31 -11.79
N LYS A 20 6.55 7.29 -12.48
CA LYS A 20 7.29 6.26 -11.75
C LYS A 20 8.55 6.93 -11.25
N ALA A 21 8.49 7.55 -10.08
CA ALA A 21 9.68 7.96 -9.37
C ALA A 21 10.60 6.73 -9.33
N GLU A 22 11.78 6.84 -9.94
CA GLU A 22 12.80 5.79 -9.90
C GLU A 22 13.13 5.54 -8.41
N TRP A 23 12.50 4.51 -7.85
CA TRP A 23 12.74 4.10 -6.48
C TRP A 23 14.17 3.57 -6.39
N SER A 24 14.97 4.17 -5.52
CA SER A 24 16.43 3.98 -5.45
C SER A 24 16.88 2.64 -4.82
N GLY A 25 15.99 1.66 -4.69
CA GLY A 25 16.37 0.28 -4.41
C GLY A 25 16.76 -0.04 -2.96
N SER A 26 16.26 0.67 -1.95
CA SER A 26 16.51 0.30 -0.55
C SER A 26 15.18 0.04 0.18
N ARG A 27 14.71 -1.22 0.09
CA ARG A 27 13.56 -1.86 0.79
C ARG A 27 12.17 -1.17 0.71
N GLY A 28 11.19 -1.87 0.15
CA GLY A 28 9.82 -1.37 -0.05
C GLY A 28 9.61 -0.62 -1.37
N SER A 29 8.89 0.50 -1.34
CA SER A 29 8.51 1.30 -2.51
C SER A 29 8.51 2.81 -2.23
N TYR A 30 8.09 3.61 -3.22
CA TYR A 30 7.87 5.05 -3.05
C TYR A 30 6.64 5.38 -2.18
N LEU A 31 5.69 4.47 -2.00
CA LEU A 31 4.54 4.62 -1.09
C LEU A 31 4.79 4.00 0.29
N THR A 32 5.58 2.93 0.34
CA THR A 32 5.77 2.11 1.54
C THR A 32 7.25 1.94 1.81
N ARG A 33 7.78 2.78 2.71
CA ARG A 33 9.19 2.74 3.09
C ARG A 33 9.39 1.81 4.27
N ILE A 34 10.28 0.84 4.11
CA ILE A 34 10.65 -0.10 5.17
C ILE A 34 11.96 0.40 5.80
N PRO A 35 11.96 0.82 7.08
CA PRO A 35 13.15 1.33 7.75
C PRO A 35 14.15 0.20 8.06
N ASN A 36 15.39 0.58 8.31
CA ASN A 36 16.39 -0.33 8.88
C ASN A 36 15.95 -0.87 10.25
N LEU A 37 16.54 -1.97 10.67
CA LEU A 37 16.31 -2.55 11.99
C LEU A 37 16.74 -1.57 13.09
N ALA A 38 15.94 -1.53 14.15
CA ALA A 38 16.18 -0.65 15.30
C ALA A 38 17.10 -1.27 16.36
N ARG A 39 17.26 -2.59 16.36
CA ARG A 39 18.01 -3.35 17.37
C ARG A 39 19.00 -4.27 16.68
N ASP A 40 20.22 -4.33 17.21
CA ASP A 40 21.28 -5.20 16.69
C ASP A 40 20.99 -6.69 16.95
N THR A 41 20.07 -7.01 17.86
CA THR A 41 19.61 -8.37 18.15
C THR A 41 18.56 -8.87 17.16
N MET A 42 18.13 -8.03 16.22
CA MET A 42 17.24 -8.42 15.14
C MET A 42 18.05 -8.70 13.88
N GLU A 43 17.74 -9.79 13.20
CA GLU A 43 18.29 -10.13 11.90
C GLU A 43 17.18 -10.10 10.83
N GLU A 44 17.39 -9.36 9.75
CA GLU A 44 16.45 -9.33 8.62
C GLU A 44 16.73 -10.54 7.74
N ILE A 45 15.79 -11.47 7.73
CA ILE A 45 15.90 -12.73 6.97
C ILE A 45 15.45 -12.50 5.54
N GLU A 46 14.29 -11.87 5.38
CA GLU A 46 13.69 -11.64 4.06
C GLU A 46 12.75 -10.43 4.05
N VAL A 47 12.71 -9.73 2.92
CA VAL A 47 11.69 -8.71 2.62
C VAL A 47 11.09 -9.04 1.27
N MET A 48 9.76 -9.06 1.19
CA MET A 48 9.06 -9.38 -0.05
C MET A 48 7.80 -8.58 -0.30
N PRO A 49 7.48 -8.32 -1.58
CA PRO A 49 6.23 -7.69 -1.95
C PRO A 49 5.05 -8.64 -1.77
N ILE A 50 3.95 -8.11 -1.24
CA ILE A 50 2.64 -8.79 -1.23
C ILE A 50 1.75 -8.19 -2.33
N ARG A 51 1.62 -6.85 -2.35
CA ARG A 51 0.88 -6.10 -3.38
C ARG A 51 1.60 -4.80 -3.66
N GLU A 52 2.45 -4.78 -4.67
CA GLU A 52 3.20 -3.57 -5.03
C GLU A 52 2.28 -2.47 -5.59
N PRO A 53 2.60 -1.19 -5.35
CA PRO A 53 3.68 -0.67 -4.49
C PRO A 53 3.26 -0.51 -3.01
N PHE A 54 2.15 -1.09 -2.56
CA PHE A 54 1.53 -0.76 -1.28
C PHE A 54 2.02 -1.61 -0.12
N THR A 55 2.16 -2.92 -0.31
CA THR A 55 2.32 -3.84 0.82
C THR A 55 3.50 -4.77 0.66
N TYR A 56 4.19 -4.97 1.77
CA TYR A 56 5.36 -5.81 1.87
C TYR A 56 5.32 -6.58 3.19
N ALA A 57 5.91 -7.77 3.20
CA ALA A 57 6.18 -8.52 4.41
C ALA A 57 7.69 -8.51 4.68
N ARG A 58 8.07 -8.40 5.96
CA ARG A 58 9.45 -8.54 6.42
C ARG A 58 9.51 -9.64 7.47
N ILE A 59 10.34 -10.65 7.22
CA ILE A 59 10.62 -11.72 8.16
C ILE A 59 11.89 -11.35 8.91
N LEU A 60 11.77 -11.26 10.24
CA LEU A 60 12.87 -11.02 11.15
C LEU A 60 13.12 -12.24 12.03
N TYR A 61 14.34 -12.39 12.50
CA TYR A 61 14.67 -13.27 13.61
C TYR A 61 15.15 -12.44 14.80
N ASP A 62 14.45 -12.53 15.94
CA ASP A 62 14.81 -11.88 17.20
C ASP A 62 15.70 -12.83 18.01
N HIS A 63 17.00 -12.54 18.08
CA HIS A 63 17.97 -13.34 18.82
C HIS A 63 17.75 -13.31 20.33
N ASP A 64 17.12 -12.26 20.89
CA ASP A 64 16.82 -12.20 22.33
C ASP A 64 15.73 -13.20 22.72
N ARG A 65 14.76 -13.40 21.82
CA ARG A 65 13.59 -14.28 22.05
C ARG A 65 13.74 -15.65 21.39
N SER A 66 14.70 -15.80 20.47
CA SER A 66 14.84 -16.97 19.60
C SER A 66 13.57 -17.27 18.81
N GLU A 67 12.95 -16.23 18.26
CA GLU A 67 11.66 -16.30 17.56
C GLU A 67 11.70 -15.56 16.22
N TYR A 68 10.91 -16.03 15.26
CA TYR A 68 10.66 -15.30 14.02
C TYR A 68 9.51 -14.31 14.21
N ILE A 69 9.66 -13.11 13.65
CA ILE A 69 8.64 -12.07 13.63
C ILE A 69 8.26 -11.80 12.18
N TYR A 70 6.97 -11.90 11.90
CA TYR A 70 6.39 -11.51 10.61
C TYR A 70 5.86 -10.08 10.74
N GLU A 71 6.50 -9.13 10.06
CA GLU A 71 6.07 -7.74 10.03
C GLU A 71 5.36 -7.39 8.71
N VAL A 72 4.18 -6.81 8.82
CA VAL A 72 3.45 -6.22 7.70
C VAL A 72 3.81 -4.75 7.56
N TRP A 73 4.18 -4.34 6.34
CA TRP A 73 4.46 -2.97 5.97
C TRP A 73 3.43 -2.47 4.95
N GLU A 74 2.66 -1.46 5.34
CA GLU A 74 1.65 -0.75 4.53
C GLU A 74 2.07 0.72 4.31
N PRO A 75 1.45 1.46 3.38
CA PRO A 75 1.78 2.86 3.16
C PRO A 75 1.55 3.70 4.42
N HIS A 76 2.54 4.49 4.82
CA HIS A 76 2.39 5.37 5.97
C HIS A 76 1.47 6.55 5.65
N LEU A 77 0.50 6.80 6.53
CA LEU A 77 -0.38 7.97 6.49
C LEU A 77 0.11 9.03 7.47
N ASP A 78 0.29 10.26 6.99
CA ASP A 78 0.44 11.41 7.87
C ASP A 78 -0.89 11.80 8.56
N ALA A 79 -0.84 12.74 9.50
CA ALA A 79 -2.02 13.15 10.26
C ALA A 79 -3.17 13.68 9.38
N ARG A 80 -2.85 14.40 8.29
CA ARG A 80 -3.85 14.95 7.37
C ARG A 80 -4.44 13.85 6.49
N GLU A 81 -3.59 12.95 5.99
CA GLU A 81 -4.02 11.77 5.24
C GLU A 81 -4.94 10.91 6.10
N LYS A 82 -4.63 10.71 7.39
CA LYS A 82 -5.47 9.95 8.30
C LYS A 82 -6.82 10.61 8.57
N GLU A 83 -6.85 11.90 8.87
CA GLU A 83 -8.10 12.66 9.04
C GLU A 83 -8.97 12.58 7.78
N PHE A 84 -8.34 12.72 6.62
CA PHE A 84 -9.03 12.63 5.34
C PHE A 84 -9.58 11.22 5.06
N LEU A 85 -8.81 10.18 5.37
CA LEU A 85 -9.26 8.80 5.29
C LEU A 85 -10.49 8.58 6.17
N ASP A 86 -10.44 9.00 7.43
CA ASP A 86 -11.52 8.81 8.40
C ASP A 86 -12.81 9.52 7.93
N MET A 87 -12.69 10.74 7.38
CA MET A 87 -13.83 11.45 6.80
C MET A 87 -14.47 10.70 5.61
N ILE A 88 -13.67 10.10 4.73
CA ILE A 88 -14.20 9.32 3.60
C ILE A 88 -14.86 8.04 4.10
N LYS A 89 -14.22 7.33 5.03
CA LYS A 89 -14.78 6.10 5.62
C LYS A 89 -16.13 6.37 6.28
N ASP A 90 -16.24 7.46 7.03
CA ASP A 90 -17.50 7.89 7.65
C ASP A 90 -18.58 8.22 6.62
N SER A 91 -18.19 8.85 5.51
CA SER A 91 -19.12 9.13 4.41
C SER A 91 -19.60 7.83 3.76
N LEU A 92 -18.68 6.93 3.41
CA LEU A 92 -18.97 5.65 2.77
C LEU A 92 -19.85 4.77 3.65
N ASN A 93 -19.56 4.67 4.95
CA ASN A 93 -20.37 3.91 5.90
C ASN A 93 -21.83 4.38 5.97
N ARG A 94 -22.10 5.66 5.67
CA ARG A 94 -23.47 6.22 5.65
C ARG A 94 -24.17 6.02 4.32
N THR A 95 -23.41 5.88 3.23
CA THR A 95 -23.96 5.84 1.86
C THR A 95 -23.96 4.45 1.24
N LEU A 96 -23.14 3.53 1.74
CA LEU A 96 -23.10 2.16 1.22
C LEU A 96 -24.34 1.39 1.70
N GLU A 97 -25.22 1.08 0.76
CA GLU A 97 -26.46 0.33 0.98
C GLU A 97 -26.26 -1.17 0.73
N TYR A 98 -27.30 -1.98 0.99
CA TYR A 98 -27.31 -3.43 0.77
C TYR A 98 -26.93 -3.86 -0.66
N GLU A 99 -27.16 -3.00 -1.66
CA GLU A 99 -26.76 -3.28 -3.05
C GLU A 99 -25.23 -3.39 -3.23
N TRP A 100 -24.46 -2.72 -2.36
CA TRP A 100 -23.01 -2.84 -2.28
C TRP A 100 -22.57 -4.30 -2.13
N GLU A 101 -23.22 -5.06 -1.23
CA GLU A 101 -22.83 -6.45 -0.96
C GLU A 101 -22.95 -7.35 -2.20
N LYS A 102 -23.91 -7.04 -3.08
CA LYS A 102 -24.20 -7.80 -4.31
C LYS A 102 -23.29 -7.47 -5.49
N MET A 103 -22.49 -6.40 -5.41
CA MET A 103 -21.58 -6.01 -6.48
C MET A 103 -20.37 -6.97 -6.56
N ALA A 104 -19.87 -7.20 -7.78
CA ALA A 104 -18.62 -7.90 -7.98
C ALA A 104 -17.44 -7.07 -7.45
N GLU A 105 -16.35 -7.73 -7.05
CA GLU A 105 -15.18 -7.07 -6.44
C GLU A 105 -14.56 -5.99 -7.35
N LYS A 106 -14.50 -6.24 -8.66
CA LYS A 106 -13.97 -5.27 -9.63
C LYS A 106 -14.82 -4.00 -9.65
N ASP A 107 -16.13 -4.15 -9.66
CA ASP A 107 -17.08 -3.03 -9.69
C ASP A 107 -17.01 -2.24 -8.37
N LYS A 108 -16.77 -2.93 -7.24
CA LYS A 108 -16.53 -2.29 -5.94
C LYS A 108 -15.28 -1.42 -5.95
N LYS A 109 -14.16 -1.88 -6.53
CA LYS A 109 -12.92 -1.09 -6.60
C LYS A 109 -13.10 0.18 -7.43
N GLU A 110 -13.71 0.05 -8.61
CA GLU A 110 -14.01 1.19 -9.49
C GLU A 110 -14.95 2.19 -8.81
N TYR A 111 -15.99 1.70 -8.14
CA TYR A 111 -16.90 2.53 -7.35
C TYR A 111 -16.16 3.30 -6.24
N ILE A 112 -15.26 2.65 -5.49
CA ILE A 112 -14.48 3.32 -4.44
C ILE A 112 -13.60 4.42 -5.02
N GLU A 113 -12.92 4.17 -6.13
CA GLU A 113 -12.10 5.19 -6.79
C GLU A 113 -12.93 6.41 -7.19
N GLU A 114 -14.09 6.19 -7.79
CA GLU A 114 -15.03 7.26 -8.17
C GLU A 114 -15.60 8.00 -6.96
N ALA A 115 -15.93 7.27 -5.88
CA ALA A 115 -16.47 7.85 -4.66
C ALA A 115 -15.45 8.74 -3.96
N VAL A 116 -14.19 8.29 -3.88
CA VAL A 116 -13.06 9.09 -3.36
C VAL A 116 -12.88 10.35 -4.21
N ASP A 117 -12.89 10.22 -5.53
CA ASP A 117 -12.76 11.35 -6.45
C ASP A 117 -13.90 12.36 -6.32
N SER A 118 -15.13 11.87 -6.18
CA SER A 118 -16.31 12.69 -5.93
C SER A 118 -16.19 13.44 -4.60
N PHE A 119 -15.75 12.75 -3.55
CA PHE A 119 -15.54 13.33 -2.23
C PHE A 119 -14.51 14.46 -2.26
N ILE A 120 -13.35 14.23 -2.87
CA ILE A 120 -12.27 15.22 -3.05
C ILE A 120 -12.81 16.47 -3.76
N ARG A 121 -13.50 16.28 -4.89
CA ARG A 121 -14.08 17.38 -5.68
C ARG A 121 -15.12 18.18 -4.89
N SER A 122 -16.02 17.50 -4.18
CA SER A 122 -17.12 18.14 -3.44
C SER A 122 -16.65 19.06 -2.32
N ARG A 123 -15.46 18.81 -1.75
CA ARG A 123 -14.87 19.59 -0.66
C ARG A 123 -13.79 20.57 -1.12
N GLY A 124 -13.48 20.61 -2.41
CA GLY A 124 -12.41 21.48 -2.96
C GLY A 124 -11.02 21.13 -2.42
N ILE A 125 -10.82 19.89 -1.98
CA ILE A 125 -9.57 19.44 -1.38
C ILE A 125 -8.55 19.19 -2.50
N ARG A 126 -7.31 19.60 -2.27
CA ARG A 126 -6.18 19.25 -3.14
C ARG A 126 -5.34 18.19 -2.45
N LEU A 127 -5.22 17.05 -3.10
CA LEU A 127 -4.48 15.90 -2.61
C LEU A 127 -3.40 15.56 -3.64
N GLU A 128 -2.19 15.30 -3.17
CA GLU A 128 -1.11 14.80 -4.03
C GLU A 128 -1.49 13.40 -4.56
N PRO A 129 -1.06 13.02 -5.78
CA PRO A 129 -1.40 11.71 -6.36
C PRO A 129 -1.03 10.53 -5.45
N ALA A 130 0.15 10.57 -4.84
CA ALA A 130 0.59 9.53 -3.91
C ALA A 130 -0.33 9.42 -2.69
N SER A 131 -0.78 10.55 -2.13
CA SER A 131 -1.72 10.56 -1.02
C SER A 131 -3.07 9.98 -1.45
N LYS A 132 -3.56 10.31 -2.66
CA LYS A 132 -4.79 9.68 -3.20
C LYS A 132 -4.64 8.16 -3.29
N ASP A 133 -3.53 7.68 -3.84
CA ASP A 133 -3.28 6.24 -4.00
C ASP A 133 -3.27 5.52 -2.65
N LYS A 134 -2.65 6.11 -1.61
CA LYS A 134 -2.71 5.56 -0.25
C LYS A 134 -4.13 5.50 0.29
N ILE A 135 -4.91 6.57 0.13
CA ILE A 135 -6.28 6.65 0.64
C ILE A 135 -7.17 5.60 -0.03
N VAL A 136 -7.10 5.49 -1.36
CA VAL A 136 -7.80 4.45 -2.13
C VAL A 136 -7.39 3.06 -1.66
N TYR A 137 -6.09 2.81 -1.45
CA TYR A 137 -5.59 1.55 -0.91
C TYR A 137 -6.27 1.19 0.42
N TYR A 138 -6.28 2.09 1.41
CA TYR A 138 -6.89 1.81 2.71
C TYR A 138 -8.40 1.62 2.64
N ILE A 139 -9.10 2.33 1.76
CA ILE A 139 -10.54 2.16 1.59
C ILE A 139 -10.85 0.80 0.95
N ILE A 140 -10.12 0.40 -0.10
CA ILE A 140 -10.29 -0.93 -0.71
C ILE A 140 -9.96 -2.02 0.32
N ARG A 141 -8.87 -1.87 1.06
CA ARG A 141 -8.45 -2.81 2.12
C ARG A 141 -9.57 -3.03 3.14
N ASP A 142 -10.24 -1.96 3.56
CA ASP A 142 -11.23 -2.01 4.65
C ASP A 142 -12.65 -2.33 4.21
N PHE A 143 -13.08 -1.92 3.00
CA PHE A 143 -14.46 -2.11 2.52
C PHE A 143 -14.63 -3.29 1.57
N VAL A 144 -13.55 -3.72 0.92
CA VAL A 144 -13.55 -4.81 -0.07
C VAL A 144 -12.70 -5.99 0.39
N GLY A 145 -11.56 -5.70 1.00
CA GLY A 145 -10.64 -6.68 1.55
C GLY A 145 -11.03 -7.14 2.96
N TYR A 146 -10.03 -7.64 3.69
CA TYR A 146 -10.19 -8.18 5.04
C TYR A 146 -9.74 -7.21 6.14
N GLY A 147 -9.72 -5.90 5.86
CA GLY A 147 -9.33 -4.88 6.82
C GLY A 147 -7.87 -5.02 7.27
N PRO A 148 -7.56 -4.89 8.58
CA PRO A 148 -6.18 -4.98 9.08
C PRO A 148 -5.45 -6.29 8.75
N VAL A 149 -6.17 -7.39 8.52
CA VAL A 149 -5.58 -8.69 8.18
C VAL A 149 -5.48 -8.92 6.66
N ASP A 150 -5.90 -7.96 5.82
CA ASP A 150 -5.91 -8.11 4.35
C ASP A 150 -4.54 -8.50 3.78
N VAL A 151 -3.45 -7.95 4.34
CA VAL A 151 -2.10 -8.27 3.87
C VAL A 151 -1.75 -9.72 4.18
N LEU A 152 -2.15 -10.24 5.34
CA LEU A 152 -1.93 -11.63 5.72
C LEU A 152 -2.74 -12.56 4.82
N MET A 153 -4.01 -12.22 4.58
CA MET A 153 -4.91 -12.98 3.70
C MET A 153 -4.45 -12.99 2.23
N ALA A 154 -3.74 -11.96 1.79
CA ALA A 154 -3.19 -11.87 0.44
C ALA A 154 -1.89 -12.66 0.26
N ASP A 155 -1.23 -13.05 1.35
CA ASP A 155 0.02 -13.79 1.29
C ASP A 155 -0.22 -15.31 1.22
N LEU A 156 0.01 -15.89 0.03
CA LEU A 156 -0.21 -17.32 -0.24
C LEU A 156 0.64 -18.28 0.60
N ARG A 157 1.60 -17.76 1.37
CA ARG A 157 2.51 -18.56 2.21
C ARG A 157 2.02 -18.67 3.65
N ILE A 158 1.02 -17.87 4.01
CA ILE A 158 0.36 -17.94 5.31
C ILE A 158 -0.76 -18.97 5.20
N GLU A 159 -0.70 -19.99 6.05
CA GLU A 159 -1.71 -21.06 6.10
C GLU A 159 -2.79 -20.74 7.14
N ASP A 160 -2.36 -20.31 8.34
CA ASP A 160 -3.23 -20.02 9.47
C ASP A 160 -2.93 -18.63 10.06
N VAL A 161 -3.99 -17.92 10.45
CA VAL A 161 -3.91 -16.67 11.21
C VAL A 161 -4.75 -16.83 12.47
N SER A 162 -4.12 -16.73 13.65
CA SER A 162 -4.81 -16.74 14.94
C SER A 162 -4.87 -15.33 15.55
N CYS A 163 -5.98 -15.03 16.21
CA CYS A 163 -6.16 -13.81 16.99
C CYS A 163 -6.87 -14.21 18.29
N ASP A 164 -6.14 -14.13 19.40
CA ASP A 164 -6.60 -14.50 20.75
C ASP A 164 -7.34 -13.36 21.47
#